data_AF-A0A973XBT1-F1
#
_entry.id   AF-A0A973XBT1-F1
#
_cell.length_a   1.000
_cell.length_b   1.000
_cell.length_c   1.000
_cell.angle_alpha   90.00
_cell.angle_beta   90.00
_cell.angle_gamma   90.00
#
_symmetry.space_group_name_H-M   'P 1'
#
loop_
_entity.id
_entity.type
_entity.pdbx_description
1 polymer ?
#
loop_
_entity_poly.entity_id
_entity_poly.type
_entity_poly.pdbx_seq_one_letter_code
_entity_poly.pdbx_strand_id
1 'polypeptide(L)'
;MATKTIPNYALYGDQAPNGWHNLFDFEWIPKRSLAYNWNIAPHKHDAFIQILFLTAGSAEVILDSARLQAVAPCLIVIPAQTVHGFNFAQNVNGPVVTAAQGPLESVAAVLMPELLTLLRKPALIALDADNVHTQGMMPIFLSIERETQVHGAGQMAAGLSLLTALCVQIARLSSAQSHSAPVANSRRVAQIET
;
A
#
# COMPACT_ATOMS: atom_id res chain seq x y z
N MET A 1 -15.53 -30.04 6.38
CA MET A 1 -15.18 -28.60 6.38
C MET A 1 -14.29 -28.35 5.17
N ALA A 2 -14.76 -27.58 4.19
CA ALA A 2 -13.93 -27.26 3.01
C ALA A 2 -12.81 -26.30 3.44
N THR A 3 -11.56 -26.74 3.32
CA THR A 3 -10.38 -25.87 3.44
C THR A 3 -10.45 -24.85 2.32
N LYS A 4 -10.96 -23.66 2.62
CA LYS A 4 -11.03 -22.56 1.67
C LYS A 4 -9.60 -22.05 1.45
N THR A 5 -8.93 -22.58 0.44
CA THR A 5 -7.59 -22.18 0.02
C THR A 5 -7.62 -20.70 -0.35
N ILE A 6 -6.71 -19.92 0.23
CA ILE A 6 -6.55 -18.49 -0.11
C ILE A 6 -5.86 -18.43 -1.47
N PRO A 7 -6.45 -17.79 -2.49
CA PRO A 7 -5.84 -17.69 -3.80
C PRO A 7 -4.62 -16.76 -3.78
N ASN A 8 -3.66 -17.04 -4.67
CA ASN A 8 -2.43 -16.28 -4.86
C ASN A 8 -2.40 -15.73 -6.28
N TYR A 9 -2.20 -14.42 -6.42
CA TYR A 9 -2.26 -13.73 -7.70
C TYR A 9 -1.00 -12.90 -7.94
N ALA A 10 -0.71 -12.56 -9.20
CA ALA A 10 0.20 -11.47 -9.54
C ALA A 10 -0.54 -10.13 -9.42
N LEU A 11 -1.67 -10.03 -10.13
CA LEU A 11 -2.70 -9.01 -10.00
C LEU A 11 -4.03 -9.72 -9.75
N TYR A 12 -4.93 -9.16 -8.94
CA TYR A 12 -6.15 -9.86 -8.55
C TYR A 12 -6.98 -10.32 -9.77
N GLY A 13 -7.19 -11.64 -9.85
CA GLY A 13 -7.90 -12.30 -10.96
C GLY A 13 -7.01 -12.72 -12.13
N ASP A 14 -5.78 -12.19 -12.23
CA ASP A 14 -4.78 -12.64 -13.21
C ASP A 14 -3.89 -13.72 -12.56
N GLN A 15 -3.96 -14.94 -13.10
CA GLN A 15 -3.05 -16.03 -12.74
C GLN A 15 -1.63 -15.52 -12.87
N ALA A 16 -0.79 -15.68 -11.83
CA ALA A 16 0.59 -15.25 -11.86
C ALA A 16 1.27 -15.86 -13.11
N PRO A 17 1.58 -15.05 -14.14
CA PRO A 17 2.22 -15.60 -15.32
C PRO A 17 3.58 -16.11 -14.87
N ASN A 18 3.95 -17.29 -15.33
CA ASN A 18 5.35 -17.69 -15.34
C ASN A 18 6.13 -16.57 -16.05
N GLY A 19 6.83 -15.71 -15.29
CA GLY A 19 7.57 -14.57 -15.83
C GLY A 19 6.80 -13.24 -15.84
N TRP A 20 6.41 -12.71 -14.67
CA TRP A 20 6.14 -11.28 -14.58
C TRP A 20 7.43 -10.51 -14.89
N HIS A 21 7.53 -9.98 -16.11
CA HIS A 21 8.72 -9.29 -16.61
C HIS A 21 8.82 -7.82 -16.16
N ASN A 22 7.72 -7.24 -15.65
CA ASN A 22 7.67 -5.87 -15.16
C ASN A 22 7.87 -5.82 -13.65
N LEU A 23 8.77 -4.96 -13.19
CA LEU A 23 9.04 -4.75 -11.76
C LEU A 23 7.86 -4.10 -11.01
N PHE A 24 6.94 -3.46 -11.73
CA PHE A 24 5.82 -2.73 -11.15
C PHE A 24 4.68 -2.57 -12.16
N ASP A 25 3.50 -2.27 -11.62
CA ASP A 25 2.29 -1.93 -12.36
C ASP A 25 1.49 -0.85 -11.60
N PHE A 26 0.55 -0.23 -12.31
CA PHE A 26 -0.27 0.87 -11.83
C PHE A 26 -1.72 0.70 -12.28
N GLU A 27 -2.66 0.90 -11.36
CA GLU A 27 -4.09 0.80 -11.64
C GLU A 27 -4.90 1.86 -10.91
N TRP A 28 -6.04 2.26 -11.49
CA TRP A 28 -7.04 3.05 -10.80
C TRP A 28 -8.05 2.12 -10.09
N ILE A 29 -8.29 2.34 -8.80
CA ILE A 29 -9.22 1.52 -7.99
C ILE A 29 -10.59 1.37 -8.67
N PRO A 30 -11.24 2.44 -9.18
CA PRO A 30 -12.55 2.32 -9.83
C PRO A 30 -12.51 1.44 -11.08
N LYS A 31 -11.43 1.53 -11.86
CA LYS A 31 -11.28 0.81 -13.13
C LYS A 31 -11.22 -0.70 -12.91
N ARG A 32 -10.49 -1.16 -11.88
CA ARG A 32 -10.35 -2.59 -11.56
C ARG A 32 -11.55 -3.11 -10.75
N SER A 33 -12.03 -2.35 -9.77
CA SER A 33 -13.02 -2.84 -8.80
C SER A 33 -14.44 -2.96 -9.37
N LEU A 34 -14.78 -2.15 -10.38
CA LEU A 34 -16.10 -2.18 -11.02
C LEU A 34 -16.45 -3.57 -11.58
N ALA A 35 -15.48 -4.25 -12.19
CA ALA A 35 -15.66 -5.60 -12.75
C ALA A 35 -15.96 -6.67 -11.68
N TYR A 36 -15.64 -6.38 -10.41
CA TYR A 36 -15.83 -7.27 -9.27
C TYR A 36 -16.91 -6.76 -8.30
N ASN A 37 -17.83 -5.90 -8.78
CA ASN A 37 -18.89 -5.30 -7.96
C ASN A 37 -18.35 -4.63 -6.67
N TRP A 38 -17.20 -3.97 -6.78
CA TRP A 38 -16.53 -3.27 -5.66
C TRP A 38 -16.06 -4.18 -4.52
N ASN A 39 -16.12 -5.50 -4.71
CA ASN A 39 -15.73 -6.49 -3.73
C ASN A 39 -14.54 -7.32 -4.23
N ILE A 40 -13.39 -7.11 -3.62
CA ILE A 40 -12.17 -7.88 -3.87
C ILE A 40 -12.03 -8.90 -2.74
N ALA A 41 -12.20 -10.19 -3.07
CA ALA A 41 -12.16 -11.25 -2.08
C ALA A 41 -10.78 -11.37 -1.43
N PRO A 42 -10.69 -11.89 -0.19
CA PRO A 42 -9.41 -12.14 0.47
C PRO A 42 -8.45 -12.98 -0.38
N HIS A 43 -7.25 -12.47 -0.60
CA HIS A 43 -6.17 -13.09 -1.37
C HIS A 43 -4.81 -12.63 -0.85
N LYS A 44 -3.72 -13.15 -1.41
CA LYS A 44 -2.36 -12.65 -1.14
C LYS A 44 -1.52 -12.64 -2.41
N HIS A 45 -0.40 -11.95 -2.34
CA HIS A 45 0.63 -11.93 -3.39
C HIS A 45 1.93 -12.48 -2.82
N ASP A 46 2.60 -13.39 -3.51
CA ASP A 46 3.78 -14.02 -2.93
C ASP A 46 5.03 -13.14 -2.87
N ALA A 47 5.18 -12.23 -3.84
CA ALA A 47 6.40 -11.46 -4.05
C ALA A 47 6.17 -9.95 -4.25
N PHE A 48 4.91 -9.50 -4.14
CA PHE A 48 4.53 -8.13 -4.47
C PHE A 48 4.02 -7.36 -3.27
N ILE A 49 4.48 -6.12 -3.18
CA ILE A 49 3.88 -5.10 -2.32
C ILE A 49 2.82 -4.35 -3.12
N GLN A 50 1.68 -4.06 -2.48
CA GLN A 50 0.71 -3.10 -2.99
C GLN A 50 0.66 -1.84 -2.12
N ILE A 51 0.58 -0.69 -2.77
CA ILE A 51 0.39 0.60 -2.12
C ILE A 51 -0.83 1.26 -2.77
N LEU A 52 -1.90 1.42 -1.99
CA LEU A 52 -3.12 2.08 -2.40
C LEU A 52 -3.16 3.49 -1.79
N PHE A 53 -3.54 4.48 -2.58
CA PHE A 53 -3.82 5.83 -2.10
C PHE A 53 -5.28 6.18 -2.37
N LEU A 54 -6.13 6.11 -1.35
CA LEU A 54 -7.53 6.50 -1.49
C LEU A 54 -7.61 8.03 -1.41
N THR A 55 -8.08 8.67 -2.48
CA THR A 55 -8.27 10.12 -2.56
C THR A 55 -9.72 10.55 -2.36
N ALA A 56 -10.67 9.63 -2.53
CA ALA A 56 -12.08 9.82 -2.22
C ALA A 56 -12.74 8.51 -1.76
N GLY A 57 -13.88 8.65 -1.09
CA GLY A 57 -14.69 7.52 -0.62
C GLY A 57 -14.06 6.76 0.54
N SER A 58 -14.39 5.47 0.63
CA SER A 58 -14.01 4.61 1.74
C SER A 58 -13.95 3.13 1.34
N ALA A 59 -13.35 2.30 2.18
CA ALA A 59 -13.35 0.85 2.03
C ALA A 59 -13.40 0.16 3.40
N GLU A 60 -14.10 -0.97 3.49
CA GLU A 60 -13.78 -1.98 4.49
C GLU A 60 -12.57 -2.77 3.97
N VAL A 61 -11.51 -2.86 4.77
CA VAL A 61 -10.25 -3.51 4.41
C VAL A 61 -10.02 -4.68 5.34
N ILE A 62 -9.72 -5.84 4.76
CA ILE A 62 -9.19 -6.98 5.48
C ILE A 62 -7.67 -6.92 5.35
N LEU A 63 -6.94 -6.91 6.46
CA LEU A 63 -5.49 -7.09 6.52
C LEU A 63 -5.20 -8.19 7.55
N ASP A 64 -4.74 -9.32 7.07
CA ASP A 64 -4.65 -10.59 7.77
C ASP A 64 -5.98 -10.97 8.46
N SER A 65 -6.03 -10.91 9.78
CA SER A 65 -7.23 -11.18 10.58
C SER A 65 -8.00 -9.91 10.97
N ALA A 66 -7.44 -8.72 10.72
CA ALA A 66 -8.05 -7.45 11.09
C ALA A 66 -9.01 -6.96 10.01
N ARG A 67 -10.15 -6.41 10.44
CA ARG A 67 -11.07 -5.63 9.61
C ARG A 67 -10.97 -4.18 10.01
N LEU A 68 -10.65 -3.32 9.06
CA LEU A 68 -10.39 -1.91 9.27
C LEU A 68 -11.28 -1.08 8.35
N GLN A 69 -11.72 0.08 8.81
CA GLN A 69 -12.40 1.05 7.97
C GLN A 69 -11.39 2.06 7.45
N ALA A 70 -11.18 2.10 6.14
CA ALA A 70 -10.38 3.10 5.46
C ALA A 70 -11.28 4.23 4.95
N VAL A 71 -10.93 5.48 5.24
CA VAL A 71 -11.65 6.67 4.78
C VAL A 71 -10.64 7.63 4.16
N ALA A 72 -10.93 8.10 2.96
CA ALA A 72 -10.04 9.02 2.26
C ALA A 72 -9.92 10.39 2.96
N PRO A 73 -8.75 11.06 2.87
CA PRO A 73 -7.54 10.57 2.22
C PRO A 73 -6.76 9.62 3.13
N CYS A 74 -6.34 8.46 2.59
CA CYS A 74 -5.54 7.50 3.35
C CYS A 74 -4.65 6.64 2.44
N LEU A 75 -3.60 6.05 3.02
CA LEU A 75 -2.78 5.02 2.36
C LEU A 75 -3.04 3.66 2.98
N ILE A 76 -2.94 2.65 2.13
CA ILE A 76 -2.92 1.25 2.54
C ILE A 76 -1.66 0.63 1.95
N VAL A 77 -0.76 0.17 2.81
CA VAL A 77 0.48 -0.51 2.43
C VAL A 77 0.32 -1.99 2.76
N ILE A 78 0.51 -2.84 1.76
CA ILE A 78 0.25 -4.27 1.82
C ILE A 78 1.50 -5.02 1.34
N PRO A 79 2.39 -5.41 2.25
CA PRO A 79 3.53 -6.25 1.92
C PRO A 79 3.13 -7.59 1.30
N ALA A 80 4.07 -8.19 0.58
CA ALA A 80 3.99 -9.57 0.13
C ALA A 80 3.63 -10.52 1.28
N GLN A 81 2.89 -11.58 0.95
CA GLN A 81 2.35 -12.58 1.87
C GLN A 81 1.26 -12.08 2.84
N THR A 82 0.92 -10.79 2.85
CA THR A 82 -0.22 -10.27 3.64
C THR A 82 -1.53 -10.73 3.01
N VAL A 83 -2.38 -11.41 3.79
CA VAL A 83 -3.73 -11.74 3.32
C VAL A 83 -4.56 -10.47 3.36
N HIS A 84 -5.19 -10.10 2.25
CA HIS A 84 -5.95 -8.86 2.18
C HIS A 84 -7.14 -8.96 1.24
N GLY A 85 -8.14 -8.10 1.49
CA GLY A 85 -9.36 -8.01 0.69
C GLY A 85 -10.05 -6.67 0.93
N PHE A 86 -10.98 -6.31 0.05
CA PHE A 86 -11.60 -5.00 0.06
C PHE A 86 -13.08 -5.08 -0.25
N ASN A 87 -13.87 -4.29 0.47
CA ASN A 87 -15.21 -3.89 0.06
C ASN A 87 -15.24 -2.37 -0.09
N PHE A 88 -15.14 -1.91 -1.32
CA PHE A 88 -15.04 -0.50 -1.66
C PHE A 88 -16.43 0.16 -1.73
N ALA A 89 -16.53 1.39 -1.24
CA ALA A 89 -17.68 2.23 -1.54
C ALA A 89 -17.66 2.63 -3.02
N GLN A 90 -18.83 2.81 -3.63
CA GLN A 90 -18.94 3.14 -5.07
C GLN A 90 -18.31 4.49 -5.45
N ASN A 91 -18.16 5.40 -4.49
CA ASN A 91 -17.48 6.68 -4.67
C ASN A 91 -15.98 6.62 -4.35
N VAL A 92 -15.40 5.42 -4.15
CA VAL A 92 -13.96 5.29 -3.93
C VAL A 92 -13.22 5.83 -5.14
N ASN A 93 -12.10 6.50 -4.91
CA ASN A 93 -11.18 6.87 -5.98
C ASN A 93 -9.74 6.83 -5.46
N GLY A 94 -8.80 6.67 -6.38
CA GLY A 94 -7.38 6.62 -6.07
C GLY A 94 -6.60 5.58 -6.87
N PRO A 95 -5.26 5.71 -6.90
CA PRO A 95 -4.38 4.75 -7.54
C PRO A 95 -3.98 3.58 -6.62
N VAL A 96 -3.61 2.48 -7.26
CA VAL A 96 -2.90 1.33 -6.69
C VAL A 96 -1.61 1.15 -7.47
N VAL A 97 -0.51 0.99 -6.75
CA VAL A 97 0.76 0.55 -7.32
C VAL A 97 1.07 -0.84 -6.79
N THR A 98 1.37 -1.76 -7.69
CA THR A 98 1.88 -3.10 -7.35
C THR A 98 3.34 -3.18 -7.77
N ALA A 99 4.25 -3.63 -6.91
CA ALA A 99 5.67 -3.70 -7.23
C ALA A 99 6.36 -4.93 -6.64
N ALA A 100 7.39 -5.42 -7.31
CA ALA A 100 8.24 -6.50 -6.80
C ALA A 100 8.93 -6.04 -5.51
N GLN A 101 8.60 -6.68 -4.40
CA GLN A 101 9.07 -6.23 -3.08
C GLN A 101 10.58 -6.43 -2.90
N GLY A 102 11.14 -7.56 -3.37
CA GLY A 102 12.56 -7.89 -3.18
C GLY A 102 13.54 -6.82 -3.72
N PRO A 103 13.40 -6.38 -4.99
CA PRO A 103 14.20 -5.29 -5.53
C PRO A 103 14.05 -3.97 -4.77
N LEU A 104 12.83 -3.63 -4.34
CA LEU A 104 12.57 -2.43 -3.55
C LEU A 104 13.22 -2.49 -2.16
N GLU A 105 13.19 -3.65 -1.50
CA GLU A 105 13.91 -3.87 -0.24
C GLU A 105 15.42 -3.77 -0.41
N SER A 106 15.97 -4.25 -1.53
CA SER A 106 17.41 -4.17 -1.82
C SER A 106 17.86 -2.72 -1.98
N VAL A 107 17.09 -1.89 -2.67
CA VAL A 107 17.36 -0.45 -2.79
C VAL A 107 17.20 0.25 -1.43
N ALA A 108 16.13 -0.05 -0.69
CA ALA A 108 15.90 0.50 0.65
C ALA A 108 17.06 0.17 1.61
N ALA A 109 17.56 -1.07 1.61
CA ALA A 109 18.65 -1.50 2.47
C ALA A 109 19.95 -0.72 2.23
N VAL A 110 20.15 -0.17 1.03
CA VAL A 110 21.33 0.64 0.69
C VAL A 110 21.11 2.13 0.94
N LEU A 111 19.93 2.66 0.58
CA LEU A 111 19.69 4.10 0.58
C LEU A 111 19.09 4.63 1.90
N MET A 112 18.19 3.86 2.52
CA MET A 112 17.46 4.26 3.74
C MET A 112 16.86 3.02 4.43
N PRO A 113 17.64 2.27 5.23
CA PRO A 113 17.22 1.00 5.84
C PRO A 113 15.93 1.09 6.68
N GLU A 114 15.60 2.27 7.19
CA GLU A 114 14.37 2.54 7.95
C GLU A 114 13.10 2.22 7.14
N LEU A 115 13.16 2.32 5.81
CA LEU A 115 12.06 1.96 4.91
C LEU A 115 11.70 0.48 4.98
N LEU A 116 12.61 -0.40 5.41
CA LEU A 116 12.32 -1.83 5.54
C LEU A 116 11.18 -2.09 6.54
N THR A 117 11.01 -1.23 7.55
CA THR A 117 9.89 -1.34 8.50
C THR A 117 8.55 -1.09 7.80
N LEU A 118 8.50 -0.10 6.91
CA LEU A 118 7.32 0.20 6.11
C LEU A 118 7.03 -0.93 5.10
N LEU A 119 8.06 -1.43 4.43
CA LEU A 119 7.92 -2.44 3.36
C LEU A 119 7.52 -3.81 3.88
N ARG A 120 7.75 -4.12 5.16
CA ARG A 120 7.53 -5.45 5.74
C ARG A 120 6.32 -5.55 6.65
N LYS A 121 5.63 -4.45 6.93
CA LYS A 121 4.47 -4.43 7.84
C LYS A 121 3.25 -3.82 7.16
N PRO A 122 2.08 -4.48 7.18
CA PRO A 122 0.86 -3.89 6.67
C PRO A 122 0.49 -2.64 7.48
N ALA A 123 0.03 -1.60 6.79
CA ALA A 123 -0.31 -0.33 7.41
C ALA A 123 -1.52 0.32 6.74
N LEU A 124 -2.40 0.91 7.56
CA LEU A 124 -3.42 1.86 7.15
C LEU A 124 -3.05 3.21 7.77
N ILE A 125 -2.80 4.22 6.94
CA ILE A 125 -2.29 5.52 7.36
C ILE A 125 -3.31 6.58 6.96
N ALA A 126 -3.95 7.20 7.95
CA ALA A 126 -4.79 8.37 7.72
C ALA A 126 -3.91 9.55 7.29
N LEU A 127 -4.36 10.32 6.30
CA LEU A 127 -3.63 11.45 5.78
C LEU A 127 -4.35 12.76 6.11
N ASP A 128 -3.56 13.79 6.32
CA ASP A 128 -4.03 15.16 6.29
C ASP A 128 -3.86 15.69 4.85
N ALA A 129 -4.96 16.16 4.24
CA ALA A 129 -4.98 16.66 2.87
C ALA A 129 -4.13 17.93 2.68
N ASP A 130 -3.96 18.71 3.75
CA ASP A 130 -3.20 19.97 3.74
C ASP A 130 -1.71 19.73 3.96
N ASN A 131 -1.30 18.52 4.32
CA ASN A 131 0.10 18.17 4.49
C ASN A 131 0.85 18.16 3.15
N VAL A 132 1.98 18.87 3.08
CA VAL A 132 2.82 18.97 1.87
C VAL A 132 3.28 17.61 1.34
N HIS A 133 3.53 16.64 2.23
CA HIS A 133 3.92 15.29 1.83
C HIS A 133 2.74 14.52 1.22
N THR A 134 1.52 14.67 1.75
CA THR A 134 0.29 14.13 1.14
C THR A 134 0.09 14.67 -0.27
N GLN A 135 0.18 15.99 -0.44
CA GLN A 135 0.03 16.64 -1.74
C GLN A 135 1.10 16.20 -2.75
N GLY A 136 2.32 15.94 -2.27
CA GLY A 136 3.43 15.45 -3.08
C GLY A 136 3.31 14.00 -3.55
N MET A 137 2.35 13.21 -3.06
CA MET A 137 2.23 11.79 -3.42
C MET A 137 1.63 11.57 -4.81
N MET A 138 0.53 12.27 -5.14
CA MET A 138 -0.18 12.04 -6.39
C MET A 138 0.71 12.26 -7.63
N PRO A 139 1.57 13.31 -7.69
CA PRO A 139 2.51 13.45 -8.80
C PRO A 139 3.45 12.25 -8.99
N ILE A 140 3.87 11.59 -7.90
CA ILE A 140 4.71 10.39 -7.97
C ILE A 140 3.90 9.21 -8.52
N PHE A 141 2.68 8.99 -8.04
CA PHE A 141 1.77 7.97 -8.58
C PHE A 141 1.52 8.14 -10.08
N LEU A 142 1.21 9.36 -10.53
CA LEU A 142 1.01 9.65 -11.96
C LEU A 142 2.29 9.50 -12.79
N SER A 143 3.46 9.69 -12.19
CA SER A 143 4.74 9.42 -12.86
C SER A 143 4.97 7.92 -13.01
N ILE A 144 4.59 7.11 -12.02
CA ILE A 144 4.63 5.64 -12.11
C ILE A 144 3.65 5.15 -13.19
N GLU A 145 2.44 5.70 -13.26
CA GLU A 145 1.47 5.40 -14.34
C GLU A 145 2.05 5.65 -15.73
N ARG A 146 2.77 6.76 -15.93
CA ARG A 146 3.41 7.03 -17.22
C ARG A 146 4.48 6.01 -17.55
N GLU A 147 5.29 5.64 -16.56
CA GLU A 147 6.32 4.62 -16.75
C GLU A 147 5.72 3.24 -17.04
N THR A 148 4.50 2.89 -16.59
CA THR A 148 3.88 1.61 -17.00
C THR A 148 3.35 1.63 -18.44
N GLN A 149 3.08 2.82 -19.00
CA GLN A 149 2.58 2.98 -20.37
C GLN A 149 3.69 3.15 -21.41
N VAL A 150 4.85 3.69 -21.03
CA VAL A 150 5.96 3.99 -21.95
C VAL A 150 7.09 3.00 -21.74
N HIS A 151 7.23 2.04 -22.67
CA HIS A 151 8.36 1.12 -22.70
C HIS A 151 9.57 1.79 -23.37
N GLY A 152 10.41 2.42 -22.57
CA GLY A 152 11.63 3.11 -23.01
C GLY A 152 12.90 2.59 -22.34
N ALA A 153 14.06 2.99 -22.87
CA ALA A 153 15.33 2.74 -22.21
C ALA A 153 15.33 3.36 -20.80
N GLY A 154 15.68 2.57 -19.79
CA GLY A 154 15.74 3.04 -18.40
C GLY A 154 14.42 2.96 -17.62
N GLN A 155 13.33 2.46 -18.19
CA GLN A 155 12.02 2.31 -17.53
C GLN A 155 12.12 1.66 -16.14
N MET A 156 12.89 0.57 -16.02
CA MET A 156 13.10 -0.10 -14.74
C MET A 156 13.78 0.79 -13.70
N ALA A 157 14.77 1.57 -14.12
CA ALA A 157 15.50 2.48 -13.22
C ALA A 157 14.62 3.66 -12.80
N ALA A 158 13.87 4.25 -13.74
CA ALA A 158 12.90 5.31 -13.45
C ALA A 158 11.82 4.83 -12.49
N GLY A 159 11.19 3.69 -12.79
CA GLY A 159 10.16 3.09 -11.95
C GLY A 159 10.64 2.77 -10.54
N LEU A 160 11.79 2.11 -10.39
CA LEU A 160 12.34 1.79 -9.06
C LEU A 160 12.72 3.05 -8.27
N SER A 161 13.19 4.11 -8.96
CA SER A 161 13.48 5.40 -8.34
C SER A 161 12.20 6.09 -7.85
N LEU A 162 11.13 6.06 -8.64
CA LEU A 162 9.83 6.61 -8.27
C LEU A 162 9.18 5.83 -7.10
N LEU A 163 9.25 4.51 -7.12
CA LEU A 163 8.79 3.65 -6.01
C LEU A 163 9.55 3.95 -4.71
N THR A 164 10.86 4.12 -4.81
CA THR A 164 11.69 4.50 -3.67
C THR A 164 11.30 5.89 -3.15
N ALA A 165 11.12 6.86 -4.04
CA ALA A 165 10.67 8.21 -3.68
C ALA A 165 9.28 8.19 -3.01
N LEU A 166 8.36 7.36 -3.51
CA LEU A 166 7.04 7.15 -2.90
C LEU A 166 7.18 6.62 -1.46
N CYS A 167 7.97 5.56 -1.25
CA CYS A 167 8.21 4.99 0.07
C CYS A 167 8.82 6.02 1.05
N VAL A 168 9.74 6.86 0.56
CA VAL A 168 10.32 7.95 1.37
C VAL A 168 9.25 8.98 1.78
N GLN A 169 8.32 9.36 0.89
CA GLN A 169 7.23 10.27 1.27
C GLN A 169 6.31 9.65 2.33
N ILE A 170 6.02 8.36 2.21
CA ILE A 170 5.21 7.63 3.21
C ILE A 170 5.93 7.59 4.56
N ALA A 171 7.24 7.33 4.57
CA ALA A 171 8.02 7.33 5.82
C ALA A 171 8.05 8.71 6.49
N ARG A 172 8.14 9.80 5.71
CA ARG A 172 8.08 11.18 6.24
C ARG A 172 6.75 11.49 6.92
N LEU A 173 5.64 10.99 6.37
CA LEU A 173 4.31 11.13 6.98
C LEU A 173 4.23 10.42 8.33
N SER A 174 4.75 9.19 8.43
CA SER A 174 4.79 8.42 9.68
C SER A 174 5.66 9.09 10.76
N SER A 175 6.79 9.69 10.38
CA SER A 175 7.63 10.45 11.30
C SER A 175 6.97 11.76 11.77
N ALA A 176 6.30 12.48 10.87
CA ALA A 176 5.58 13.71 11.21
C ALA A 176 4.42 13.45 12.20
N GLN A 177 3.68 12.35 12.04
CA GLN A 177 2.61 11.95 12.97
C GLN A 177 3.17 11.53 14.34
N SER A 178 4.35 10.92 14.38
CA SER A 178 5.03 10.55 15.63
C SER A 178 5.52 11.77 16.43
N HIS A 179 5.71 12.93 15.78
CA HIS A 179 6.12 14.19 16.42
C HIS A 179 4.95 15.12 16.76
N SER A 180 3.77 14.90 16.20
CA SER A 180 2.56 15.70 16.48
C SER A 180 1.62 15.10 17.53
N ALA A 181 1.86 13.87 17.98
CA ALA A 181 1.11 13.28 19.10
C ALA A 181 1.50 13.97 20.43
N PRO A 182 0.56 14.60 21.15
CA PRO A 182 0.85 15.06 22.51
C PRO A 182 1.08 13.84 23.38
N VAL A 183 2.16 13.87 24.17
CA VAL A 183 2.44 12.87 25.21
C VAL A 183 1.30 12.93 26.24
N ALA A 184 0.28 12.10 26.06
CA ALA A 184 -0.74 11.86 27.06
C ALA A 184 -0.10 11.06 28.20
N ASN A 185 0.43 11.80 29.18
CA ASN A 185 0.92 11.31 30.45
C ASN A 185 -0.24 10.62 31.20
N SER A 186 -0.37 9.30 31.11
CA SER A 186 -1.19 8.53 32.06
C SER A 186 -0.28 7.88 33.09
N ARG A 187 0.18 8.70 34.04
CA ARG A 187 0.51 8.21 35.39
C ARG A 187 -0.78 7.71 36.03
N ARG A 188 -0.88 6.40 36.25
CA ARG A 188 -1.38 5.84 37.52
C ARG A 188 -0.97 4.39 37.64
N VAL A 189 0.11 4.20 38.40
CA VAL A 189 0.40 2.98 39.14
C VAL A 189 -0.82 2.69 40.04
N ALA A 190 -1.36 1.49 39.93
CA ALA A 190 -2.14 0.86 40.98
C ALA A 190 -1.65 -0.57 41.13
N GLN A 191 -0.69 -0.72 42.05
CA GLN A 191 -0.33 -1.96 42.71
C GLN A 191 -1.60 -2.49 43.41
N ILE A 192 -1.91 -3.77 43.23
CA ILE A 192 -2.78 -4.49 44.15
C ILE A 192 -2.01 -5.74 44.57
N GLU A 193 -1.40 -5.66 45.74
CA GLU A 193 -1.14 -6.81 46.59
C GLU A 193 -2.45 -7.22 47.26
N THR A 194 -2.82 -8.50 47.19
CA THR A 194 -3.09 -9.34 48.36
C THR A 194 -2.96 -10.81 47.95
#